data_AF-A0A9Q9AIV2-F1
#
_entry.id   AF-A0A9Q9AIV2-F1
#
_cell.length_a   1.000
_cell.length_b   1.000
_cell.length_c   1.000
_cell.angle_alpha   90.00
_cell.angle_beta   90.00
_cell.angle_gamma   90.00
#
_symmetry.space_group_name_H-M   'P 1'
#
loop_
_entity.id
_entity.type
_entity.pdbx_description
1 polymer ?
#
loop_
_entity_poly.entity_id
_entity_poly.type
_entity_poly.pdbx_seq_one_letter_code
_entity_poly.pdbx_strand_id
1 'polypeptide(L)'
;MDHKYTTVQLSKPPLPPSKAFPAEVREFLTQLLVVTRNLETAEAEAIASKWKLGRGDDLWYYDKEMFRHLFGTEGGWALHSEVDLLCAASEVRQRRKISMCLKRKCFNVRLRNVFHST
;
A
#
# COMPACT_ATOMS: atom_id res chain seq x y z
N MET A 1 -36.33 11.17 -13.59
CA MET A 1 -34.86 11.31 -13.60
C MET A 1 -34.31 10.18 -12.75
N ASP A 2 -34.22 9.00 -13.35
CA ASP A 2 -33.90 7.76 -12.66
C ASP A 2 -32.39 7.69 -12.44
N HIS A 3 -31.97 7.78 -11.18
CA HIS A 3 -30.59 7.55 -10.79
C HIS A 3 -30.25 6.08 -11.01
N LYS A 4 -29.62 5.78 -12.15
CA LYS A 4 -28.96 4.50 -12.42
C LYS A 4 -27.76 4.37 -11.48
N TYR A 5 -27.97 3.85 -10.27
CA TYR A 5 -26.87 3.30 -9.50
C TYR A 5 -26.48 1.96 -10.14
N THR A 6 -25.55 2.03 -11.08
CA THR A 6 -24.84 0.85 -11.57
C THR A 6 -24.18 0.19 -10.37
N THR A 7 -24.79 -0.89 -9.87
CA THR A 7 -24.11 -1.84 -8.99
C THR A 7 -23.03 -2.51 -9.82
N VAL A 8 -21.85 -1.88 -9.86
CA VAL A 8 -20.64 -2.55 -10.26
C VAL A 8 -20.42 -3.62 -9.19
N GLN A 9 -20.25 -4.87 -9.59
CA GLN A 9 -19.80 -5.93 -8.69
C GLN A 9 -18.41 -5.52 -8.17
N LEU A 10 -18.37 -4.90 -6.98
CA LEU A 10 -17.18 -4.36 -6.33
C LEU A 10 -16.31 -5.52 -5.82
N SER A 11 -15.68 -6.25 -6.74
CA SER A 11 -14.55 -7.11 -6.38
C SER A 11 -13.36 -6.22 -6.04
N LYS A 12 -12.57 -6.60 -5.03
CA LYS A 12 -11.39 -5.82 -4.63
C LYS A 12 -10.50 -5.62 -5.87
N PRO A 13 -10.01 -4.38 -6.13
CA PRO A 13 -9.19 -4.14 -7.30
C PRO A 13 -7.91 -4.99 -7.21
N PRO A 14 -7.38 -5.48 -8.35
CA PRO A 14 -6.11 -6.20 -8.36
C PRO A 14 -4.98 -5.27 -7.93
N LEU A 15 -3.94 -5.84 -7.30
CA LEU A 15 -2.77 -5.06 -6.90
C LEU A 15 -2.12 -4.39 -8.12
N PRO A 16 -1.72 -3.11 -8.00
CA PRO A 16 -1.08 -2.40 -9.09
C PRO A 16 0.30 -3.02 -9.39
N PRO A 17 0.75 -3.03 -10.66
CA PRO A 17 2.07 -3.52 -11.01
C PRO A 17 3.16 -2.71 -10.30
N SER A 18 4.31 -3.33 -10.05
CA SER A 18 5.45 -2.69 -9.36
C SER A 18 5.87 -1.34 -10.00
N LYS A 19 5.75 -1.22 -11.33
CA LYS A 19 6.10 0.00 -12.06
C LYS A 19 4.95 1.01 -12.21
N ALA A 20 3.80 0.77 -11.56
CA ALA A 20 2.65 1.67 -11.63
C ALA A 20 3.03 3.10 -11.23
N PHE A 21 2.51 4.06 -11.97
CA PHE A 21 2.68 5.48 -11.71
C PHE A 21 1.84 5.92 -10.50
N PRO A 22 2.21 7.04 -9.85
CA PRO A 22 1.47 7.52 -8.69
C PRO A 22 -0.03 7.71 -8.95
N ALA A 23 -0.42 8.12 -10.16
CA ALA A 23 -1.84 8.27 -10.54
C ALA A 23 -2.60 6.94 -10.52
N GLU A 24 -2.03 5.88 -11.10
CA GLU A 24 -2.61 4.54 -11.12
C GLU A 24 -2.71 3.96 -9.71
N VAL A 25 -1.71 4.24 -8.85
CA VAL A 25 -1.75 3.83 -7.44
C VAL A 25 -2.86 4.56 -6.69
N ARG A 26 -3.07 5.86 -6.94
CA ARG A 26 -4.17 6.60 -6.32
C ARG A 26 -5.53 6.04 -6.72
N GLU A 27 -5.73 5.77 -7.99
CA GLU A 27 -6.97 5.16 -8.49
C GLU A 27 -7.23 3.81 -7.82
N PHE A 28 -6.21 2.96 -7.74
CA PHE A 28 -6.28 1.70 -7.00
C PHE A 28 -6.68 1.90 -5.54
N LEU A 29 -6.04 2.84 -4.82
CA LEU A 29 -6.32 3.10 -3.41
C LEU A 29 -7.74 3.63 -3.20
N THR A 30 -8.21 4.52 -4.08
CA THR A 30 -9.60 5.02 -4.08
C THR A 30 -10.57 3.86 -4.23
N GLN A 31 -10.41 3.05 -5.28
CA GLN A 31 -11.29 1.90 -5.52
C GLN A 31 -11.26 0.91 -4.35
N LEU A 32 -10.08 0.65 -3.79
CA LEU A 32 -9.92 -0.25 -2.64
C LEU A 32 -10.73 0.24 -1.43
N LEU A 33 -10.67 1.54 -1.11
CA LEU A 33 -11.39 2.13 0.00
C LEU A 33 -12.92 2.14 -0.22
N VAL A 34 -13.37 2.46 -1.44
CA VAL A 34 -14.79 2.39 -1.79
C VAL A 34 -15.31 0.96 -1.66
N VAL A 35 -14.58 -0.03 -2.17
CA VAL A 35 -14.97 -1.45 -2.12
C VAL A 35 -14.99 -2.00 -0.71
N THR A 36 -13.93 -1.74 0.05
CA THR A 36 -13.71 -2.46 1.32
C THR A 36 -14.34 -1.76 2.52
N ARG A 37 -14.45 -0.42 2.47
CA ARG A 37 -14.93 0.40 3.57
C ARG A 37 -16.21 1.16 3.25
N ASN A 38 -16.73 1.03 2.02
CA ASN A 38 -17.94 1.70 1.57
C ASN A 38 -17.88 3.23 1.77
N LEU A 39 -16.67 3.80 1.62
CA LEU A 39 -16.47 5.24 1.65
C LEU A 39 -17.05 5.89 0.40
N GLU A 40 -17.45 7.14 0.52
CA GLU A 40 -17.81 7.96 -0.63
C GLU A 40 -16.56 8.17 -1.51
N THR A 41 -16.74 8.14 -2.84
CA THR A 41 -15.63 8.30 -3.79
C THR A 41 -14.80 9.55 -3.51
N ALA A 42 -15.44 10.68 -3.19
CA ALA A 42 -14.74 11.93 -2.89
C ALA A 42 -13.84 11.83 -1.65
N GLU A 43 -14.30 11.13 -0.61
CA GLU A 43 -13.52 10.90 0.61
C GLU A 43 -12.34 9.95 0.35
N ALA A 44 -12.61 8.86 -0.38
CA ALA A 44 -11.58 7.90 -0.77
C ALA A 44 -10.49 8.55 -1.64
N GLU A 45 -10.86 9.42 -2.59
CA GLU A 45 -9.94 10.21 -3.39
C GLU A 45 -9.12 11.18 -2.55
N ALA A 46 -9.74 11.85 -1.58
CA ALA A 46 -9.04 12.76 -0.68
C ALA A 46 -7.96 12.02 0.13
N ILE A 47 -8.25 10.81 0.61
CA ILE A 47 -7.25 9.96 1.29
C ILE A 47 -6.16 9.52 0.30
N ALA A 48 -6.55 8.99 -0.86
CA ALA A 48 -5.61 8.51 -1.87
C ALA A 48 -4.69 9.63 -2.40
N SER A 49 -5.17 10.88 -2.47
CA SER A 49 -4.41 12.06 -2.93
C SER A 49 -3.11 12.31 -2.14
N LYS A 50 -3.02 11.80 -0.90
CA LYS A 50 -1.82 11.87 -0.06
C LYS A 50 -0.67 11.04 -0.62
N TRP A 51 -0.95 10.11 -1.53
CA TRP A 51 0.06 9.37 -2.30
C TRP A 51 0.60 10.22 -3.46
N LYS A 52 1.62 11.02 -3.17
CA LYS A 52 2.18 12.02 -4.11
C LYS A 52 3.25 11.46 -5.03
N LEU A 53 4.29 10.84 -4.45
CA LEU A 53 5.51 10.46 -5.18
C LEU A 53 5.74 8.95 -5.26
N GLY A 54 5.02 8.16 -4.45
CA GLY A 54 5.21 6.72 -4.39
C GLY A 54 4.81 6.02 -5.68
N ARG A 55 5.53 4.97 -6.04
CA ARG A 55 5.22 4.08 -7.16
C ARG A 55 4.52 2.82 -6.66
N GLY A 56 4.05 2.01 -7.61
CA GLY A 56 3.47 0.71 -7.32
C GLY A 56 4.33 -0.09 -6.33
N ASP A 57 5.64 -0.19 -6.57
CA ASP A 57 6.60 -0.92 -5.73
C ASP A 57 6.62 -0.47 -4.27
N ASP A 58 6.57 0.84 -4.02
CA ASP A 58 6.57 1.41 -2.67
C ASP A 58 5.36 0.95 -1.86
N LEU A 59 4.21 0.76 -2.53
CA LEU A 59 3.01 0.21 -1.91
C LEU A 59 3.23 -1.18 -1.31
N TRP A 60 4.12 -1.98 -1.89
CA TRP A 60 4.44 -3.33 -1.42
C TRP A 60 5.49 -3.36 -0.31
N TYR A 61 6.31 -2.31 -0.20
CA TYR A 61 7.41 -2.25 0.76
C TYR A 61 7.11 -1.44 2.00
N TYR A 62 6.20 -0.46 1.89
CA TYR A 62 5.85 0.40 3.00
C TYR A 62 5.18 -0.40 4.10
N ASP A 63 5.73 -0.27 5.29
CA ASP A 63 5.16 -0.86 6.48
C ASP A 63 3.97 -0.03 6.99
N LYS A 64 3.31 -0.57 8.01
CA LYS A 64 2.18 0.07 8.67
C LYS A 64 2.49 1.48 9.16
N GLU A 65 3.70 1.74 9.62
CA GLU A 65 4.08 3.04 10.15
C GLU A 65 4.18 4.08 9.04
N MET A 66 4.76 3.70 7.89
CA MET A 66 4.82 4.55 6.71
C MET A 66 3.43 4.89 6.16
N PHE A 67 2.52 3.90 6.10
CA PHE A 67 1.12 4.16 5.74
C PHE A 67 0.44 5.14 6.71
N ARG A 68 0.66 4.99 8.03
CA ARG A 68 0.11 5.93 9.02
C ARG A 68 0.69 7.34 8.87
N HIS A 69 1.98 7.46 8.55
CA HIS A 69 2.62 8.74 8.33
C HIS A 69 2.03 9.47 7.11
N LEU A 70 1.80 8.75 6.01
CA LEU A 70 1.27 9.33 4.77
C LEU A 70 -0.22 9.64 4.85
N PHE A 71 -1.02 8.71 5.37
CA PHE A 71 -2.47 8.78 5.28
C PHE A 71 -3.16 9.25 6.57
N GLY A 72 -2.42 9.33 7.67
CA GLY A 72 -2.94 9.53 9.02
C GLY A 72 -3.24 8.20 9.71
N THR A 73 -3.55 8.25 11.00
CA THR A 73 -3.71 7.05 11.84
C THR A 73 -4.77 6.08 11.31
N GLU A 74 -5.96 6.60 11.00
CA GLU A 74 -7.09 5.77 10.56
C GLU A 74 -6.94 5.32 9.10
N GLY A 75 -6.75 6.26 8.17
CA GLY A 75 -6.59 5.96 6.75
C GLY A 75 -5.39 5.05 6.48
N GLY A 76 -4.27 5.27 7.19
CA GLY A 76 -3.08 4.44 7.06
C GLY A 76 -3.28 3.02 7.60
N TRP A 77 -3.98 2.87 8.73
CA TRP A 77 -4.33 1.55 9.24
C TRP A 77 -5.24 0.78 8.28
N ALA A 78 -6.27 1.45 7.75
CA ALA A 78 -7.22 0.84 6.82
C ALA A 78 -6.52 0.36 5.55
N LEU A 79 -5.76 1.24 4.89
CA LEU A 79 -5.06 0.93 3.65
C LEU A 79 -4.02 -0.18 3.82
N HIS A 80 -3.16 -0.11 4.84
CA HIS A 80 -2.15 -1.15 5.07
C HIS A 80 -2.79 -2.52 5.29
N SER A 81 -3.92 -2.57 6.02
CA SER A 81 -4.61 -3.84 6.31
C SER A 81 -5.16 -4.48 5.04
N GLU A 82 -5.80 -3.70 4.16
CA GLU A 82 -6.31 -4.21 2.89
C GLU A 82 -5.18 -4.60 1.92
N VAL A 83 -4.13 -3.79 1.84
CA VAL A 83 -2.96 -4.09 0.99
C VAL A 83 -2.23 -5.35 1.47
N ASP A 84 -2.03 -5.55 2.78
CA ASP A 84 -1.40 -6.78 3.31
C ASP A 84 -2.26 -8.02 3.03
N LEU A 85 -3.59 -7.90 3.10
CA LEU A 85 -4.51 -8.99 2.73
C LEU A 85 -4.40 -9.35 1.24
N LEU A 86 -4.35 -8.36 0.35
CA LEU A 86 -4.16 -8.60 -1.09
C LEU A 86 -2.77 -9.19 -1.38
N CYS A 87 -1.74 -8.73 -0.67
CA CYS A 87 -0.37 -9.26 -0.79
C CYS A 87 -0.25 -10.69 -0.24
N ALA A 88 -1.06 -11.05 0.75
CA ALA A 88 -1.12 -12.41 1.30
C ALA A 88 -1.90 -13.37 0.40
N ALA A 89 -2.95 -12.87 -0.27
CA ALA A 89 -3.74 -13.64 -1.23
C ALA A 89 -2.99 -13.92 -2.54
N SER A 90 -2.10 -13.01 -2.96
CA SER A 90 -1.14 -13.29 -4.03
C SER A 90 0.01 -14.14 -3.46
N GLU A 91 0.43 -15.22 -4.15
CA GLU A 91 1.46 -16.22 -3.75
C GLU A 91 2.87 -15.63 -3.42
N VAL A 92 2.96 -14.31 -3.49
CA VAL A 92 4.10 -13.43 -3.35
C VAL A 92 4.70 -13.43 -1.94
N ARG A 93 3.90 -13.72 -0.89
CA ARG A 93 4.35 -13.64 0.51
C ARG A 93 5.43 -14.67 0.87
N GLN A 94 5.42 -15.87 0.28
CA GLN A 94 6.37 -16.95 0.62
C GLN A 94 7.81 -16.60 0.20
N ARG A 95 8.02 -15.94 -0.95
CA ARG A 95 9.36 -15.55 -1.43
C ARG A 95 9.91 -14.28 -0.75
N ARG A 96 9.04 -13.40 -0.23
CA ARG A 96 9.45 -12.06 0.22
C ARG A 96 9.87 -11.95 1.69
N LYS A 97 9.38 -12.81 2.59
CA LYS A 97 9.92 -12.88 3.98
C LYS A 97 11.41 -13.25 4.00
N ILE A 98 11.85 -14.12 3.09
CA ILE A 98 13.25 -14.53 2.95
C ILE A 98 14.13 -13.35 2.49
N SER A 99 13.69 -12.58 1.49
CA SER A 99 14.41 -11.38 1.01
C SER A 99 14.49 -10.27 2.06
N MET A 100 13.42 -10.03 2.83
CA MET A 100 13.43 -9.04 3.92
C MET A 100 14.36 -9.43 5.07
N CYS A 101 14.42 -10.72 5.42
CA CYS A 101 15.37 -11.24 6.42
C CYS A 101 16.82 -11.08 5.96
N LEU A 102 17.10 -11.29 4.66
CA LEU A 102 18.43 -11.08 4.08
C LEU A 102 18.81 -9.58 4.03
N LYS A 103 17.90 -8.69 3.59
CA LYS A 103 18.20 -7.25 3.48
C LYS A 103 18.40 -6.59 4.86
N ARG A 104 17.63 -6.97 5.89
CA ARG A 104 17.82 -6.47 7.26
C ARG A 104 19.13 -6.93 7.91
N LYS A 105 19.60 -8.15 7.59
CA LYS A 105 20.93 -8.64 8.03
C LYS A 105 22.06 -7.83 7.39
N CYS A 106 22.00 -7.54 6.09
CA CYS A 106 23.04 -6.77 5.41
C CYS A 106 23.11 -5.30 5.86
N PHE A 107 21.98 -4.67 6.21
CA PHE A 107 21.97 -3.30 6.73
C PHE A 107 22.60 -3.21 8.13
N ASN A 108 22.35 -4.20 9.01
CA ASN A 108 22.92 -4.22 10.36
C ASN A 108 24.43 -4.50 10.40
N VAL A 109 24.96 -5.28 9.44
CA VAL A 109 26.42 -5.53 9.35
C VAL A 109 27.18 -4.27 8.94
N ARG A 110 26.58 -3.39 8.11
CA ARG A 110 27.24 -2.17 7.63
C ARG A 110 27.35 -1.06 8.68
N LEU A 111 26.47 -1.05 9.69
CA LEU A 111 26.52 -0.06 10.78
C LEU A 111 27.50 -0.44 11.90
N ARG A 112 27.81 -1.72 12.10
CA ARG A 112 28.80 -2.13 13.12
C ARG A 112 30.25 -1.80 12.75
N ASN A 113 30.58 -1.72 11.45
CA ASN A 113 31.95 -1.44 11.02
C ASN A 113 32.31 0.06 10.95
N VAL A 114 31.38 0.97 11.27
CA VAL A 114 31.66 2.43 11.27
C VAL A 114 31.99 2.94 12.69
N PHE A 115 31.68 2.18 13.74
CA PHE A 115 31.78 2.64 15.14
C PHE A 115 32.94 2.05 15.95
N HIS A 116 33.97 1.45 15.32
CA HIS A 116 35.15 0.91 16.03
C HIS A 116 36.50 1.39 15.48
N SER A 117 36.54 2.50 14.75
CA SER A 117 37.80 3.21 14.48
C SER A 117 37.74 4.59 15.10
N THR A 118 38.12 4.66 16.36
CA THR A 118 38.70 5.85 16.99
C THR A 118 39.75 5.39 17.98
#